data_AF-A0A352EVL0-F1
#
_entry.id   AF-A0A352EVL0-F1
#
_cell.length_a   1.000
_cell.length_b   1.000
_cell.length_c   1.000
_cell.angle_alpha   90.00
_cell.angle_beta   90.00
_cell.angle_gamma   90.00
#
_symmetry.space_group_name_H-M   'P 1'
#
loop_
_entity.id
_entity.type
_entity.pdbx_description
1 polymer ?
#
loop_
_entity_poly.entity_id
_entity_poly.type
_entity_poly.pdbx_seq_one_letter_code
_entity_poly.pdbx_strand_id
1 'polypeptide(L)' 'PTPTPTPPPSQLLLNPGFESGNVNWVATAGVITNSTGRTPRTGSWYAWLDGYGTTHTDSLYQQ' A
#
# COMPACT_ATOMS: atom_id res chain seq x y z
N PRO A 1 4.42 9.54 -41.97
CA PRO A 1 3.63 9.52 -40.70
C PRO A 1 4.55 9.29 -39.50
N THR A 2 4.57 10.24 -38.56
CA THR A 2 5.32 10.12 -37.30
C THR A 2 4.59 9.17 -36.36
N PRO A 3 5.23 8.18 -35.72
CA PRO A 3 4.57 7.33 -34.76
C PRO A 3 4.09 8.16 -33.55
N THR A 4 2.82 8.03 -33.19
CA THR A 4 2.27 8.65 -31.98
C THR A 4 2.97 8.02 -30.76
N PRO A 5 3.56 8.82 -29.85
CA PRO A 5 4.19 8.26 -28.66
C PRO A 5 3.12 7.58 -27.79
N THR A 6 3.35 6.32 -27.44
CA THR A 6 2.51 5.60 -26.49
C THR A 6 2.63 6.29 -25.12
N PRO A 7 1.51 6.61 -24.45
CA PRO A 7 1.57 7.17 -23.11
C PRO A 7 2.36 6.24 -22.18
N PRO A 8 3.20 6.77 -21.27
CA PRO A 8 3.83 5.94 -20.26
C PRO A 8 2.75 5.27 -19.39
N PRO A 9 3.03 4.07 -18.84
CA PRO A 9 2.09 3.41 -17.96
C PRO A 9 1.77 4.30 -16.76
N SER A 10 0.48 4.43 -16.44
CA SER A 10 0.02 5.14 -15.25
C SER A 10 -0.10 4.19 -14.05
N GLN A 11 0.16 4.73 -12.86
CA GLN A 11 -0.22 4.05 -11.61
C GLN A 11 -1.76 4.04 -11.51
N LEU A 12 -2.33 2.86 -11.26
CA LEU A 12 -3.78 2.66 -11.19
C LEU A 12 -4.30 2.50 -9.75
N LEU A 13 -3.44 2.12 -8.81
CA LEU A 13 -3.81 1.95 -7.41
C LEU A 13 -4.22 3.29 -6.82
N LEU A 14 -5.34 3.29 -6.11
CA LEU A 14 -5.76 4.43 -5.31
C LEU A 14 -4.97 4.41 -3.99
N ASN A 15 -4.51 5.57 -3.50
CA ASN A 15 -3.72 5.62 -2.25
C ASN A 15 -2.56 4.58 -2.21
N PRO A 16 -1.67 4.53 -3.23
CA PRO A 16 -0.65 3.47 -3.35
C PRO A 16 0.42 3.52 -2.25
N GLY A 17 0.54 4.65 -1.55
CA GLY A 17 1.45 4.84 -0.43
C GLY A 17 0.81 4.64 0.94
N PHE A 18 -0.49 4.33 1.03
CA PHE A 18 -1.24 4.18 2.30
C PHE A 18 -1.34 5.44 3.17
N GLU A 19 -0.89 6.60 2.69
CA GLU A 19 -0.86 7.86 3.45
C GLU A 19 -2.24 8.39 3.86
N SER A 20 -3.32 7.85 3.30
CA SER A 20 -4.70 8.09 3.75
C SER A 20 -5.26 6.95 4.61
N GLY A 21 -4.41 6.16 5.26
CA GLY A 21 -4.81 4.97 6.00
C GLY A 21 -5.49 3.93 5.09
N ASN A 22 -6.55 3.28 5.61
CA ASN A 22 -7.33 2.27 4.89
C ASN A 22 -8.21 2.81 3.75
N VAL A 23 -8.17 4.10 3.43
CA VAL A 23 -8.99 4.64 2.33
C VAL A 23 -8.64 3.93 1.01
N ASN A 24 -9.66 3.38 0.35
CA ASN A 24 -9.58 2.53 -0.85
C ASN A 24 -8.86 1.17 -0.67
N TRP A 25 -8.57 0.77 0.58
CA TRP A 25 -7.94 -0.50 0.89
C TRP A 25 -8.79 -1.29 1.89
N VAL A 26 -9.07 -2.55 1.56
CA VAL A 26 -9.57 -3.52 2.53
C VAL A 26 -8.36 -4.26 3.07
N ALA A 27 -8.15 -4.23 4.39
CA ALA A 27 -7.00 -4.85 5.03
C ALA A 27 -7.38 -5.52 6.35
N THR A 28 -6.62 -6.52 6.76
CA THR A 28 -6.64 -7.00 8.15
C THR A 28 -6.35 -5.83 9.10
N ALA A 29 -7.04 -5.77 10.24
CA ALA A 29 -6.91 -4.66 11.18
C ALA A 29 -5.45 -4.49 11.64
N GLY A 30 -4.95 -3.25 11.59
CA GLY A 30 -3.57 -2.93 11.99
C GLY A 30 -2.51 -3.13 10.91
N VAL A 31 -2.83 -3.76 9.77
CA VAL A 31 -1.90 -3.92 8.64
C VAL A 31 -1.48 -2.56 8.10
N ILE A 32 -2.44 -1.68 7.80
CA ILE A 32 -2.13 -0.29 7.43
C ILE A 32 -2.02 0.53 8.71
N THR A 33 -0.85 1.11 8.95
CA THR A 33 -0.55 1.84 10.18
C THR A 33 0.46 2.96 9.95
N ASN A 34 0.52 3.90 10.89
CA ASN A 34 1.56 4.92 11.00
C ASN A 34 2.39 4.75 12.29
N SER A 35 2.38 3.54 12.89
CA SER A 35 3.12 3.28 14.13
C SER A 35 4.63 3.46 13.93
N THR A 36 5.34 3.92 14.95
CA THR A 36 6.81 4.10 14.92
C THR A 36 7.58 2.78 15.05
N GLY A 37 6.90 1.63 15.12
CA GLY A 37 7.52 0.32 15.28
C GLY A 37 8.26 -0.17 14.04
N ARG A 38 8.02 0.42 12.87
CA ARG A 38 8.74 0.17 11.61
C ARG A 38 8.91 1.47 10.85
N THR A 39 9.91 1.50 9.97
CA THR A 39 10.20 2.67 9.13
C THR A 39 9.42 2.58 7.82
N PRO A 40 8.57 3.56 7.47
CA PRO A 40 7.90 3.59 6.18
C PRO A 40 8.91 3.80 5.04
N ARG A 41 8.60 3.24 3.86
CA ARG A 41 9.42 3.46 2.65
C ARG A 41 9.46 4.95 2.26
N THR A 42 8.33 5.62 2.41
CA THR A 42 8.07 7.03 2.11
C THR A 42 6.94 7.50 3.02
N GLY A 43 6.88 8.79 3.35
CA GLY A 43 5.77 9.34 4.13
C GLY A 43 5.72 8.82 5.57
N SER A 44 4.51 8.70 6.12
CA SER A 44 4.30 8.31 7.53
C SER A 44 3.55 6.99 7.69
N TRP A 45 2.89 6.50 6.63
CA TRP A 45 2.10 5.28 6.68
C TRP A 45 2.77 4.14 5.92
N TYR A 46 2.44 2.92 6.33
CA TYR A 46 2.90 1.72 5.66
C TYR A 46 1.94 0.56 5.90
N ALA A 47 2.02 -0.44 5.03
CA ALA A 47 1.43 -1.75 5.25
C ALA A 47 2.46 -2.68 5.87
N TRP A 48 2.09 -3.39 6.94
CA TRP A 48 2.91 -4.39 7.60
C TRP A 48 2.17 -5.72 7.65
N LEU A 49 2.72 -6.73 6.96
CA LEU A 49 2.14 -8.06 6.85
C LEU A 49 3.06 -9.08 7.54
N ASP A 50 2.46 -10.00 8.30
CA ASP A 50 3.09 -11.21 8.85
C ASP A 50 4.41 -10.96 9.60
N GLY A 51 4.46 -9.92 10.44
CA GLY A 51 5.67 -9.53 11.18
C GLY A 51 5.68 -9.83 12.68
N TYR A 52 4.71 -10.59 13.17
CA TYR A 52 4.39 -10.70 14.60
C TYR A 52 5.26 -11.69 15.39
N GLY A 53 6.25 -12.34 14.77
CA GLY A 53 7.11 -13.34 15.42
C GLY A 53 6.42 -14.69 15.69
N THR A 54 5.17 -14.84 15.24
CA THR A 54 4.39 -16.08 15.24
C THR A 54 3.65 -16.19 13.91
N THR A 55 3.10 -17.36 13.60
CA THR A 55 2.27 -17.54 12.39
C THR A 55 1.06 -16.62 12.46
N HIS A 56 0.93 -15.76 11.46
CA HIS A 56 -0.18 -14.85 11.28
C HIS A 56 -0.69 -14.97 9.83
N THR A 57 -1.87 -14.43 9.55
CA THR A 57 -2.36 -14.32 8.18
C THR A 57 -2.99 -12.96 7.99
N ASP A 58 -2.30 -12.13 7.21
CA ASP A 58 -2.76 -10.82 6.82
C ASP A 58 -3.29 -10.79 5.38
N SER A 59 -4.26 -9.91 5.13
CA SER A 59 -4.79 -9.66 3.79
C SER A 59 -4.87 -8.16 3.54
N LEU A 60 -4.63 -7.76 2.30
CA LEU A 60 -4.67 -6.37 1.83
C LEU A 60 -5.02 -6.35 0.34
N TYR A 61 -6.10 -5.65 -0.04
CA TYR A 61 -6.54 -5.57 -1.43
C TYR A 61 -7.36 -4.30 -1.74
N GLN A 62 -7.46 -3.96 -3.03
CA GLN A 62 -8.46 -3.02 -3.57
C GLN A 62 -9.51 -3.80 -4.35
N GLN A 63 -10.74 -3.28 -4.37
CA GLN A 63 -11.86 -3.81 -5.17
C GLN A 63 -11.94 -3.11 -6.52
#